data_AF-A0A3M1KEE1-F1
#
_entry.id   AF-A0A3M1KEE1-F1
#
_cell.length_a   1.000
_cell.length_b   1.000
_cell.length_c   1.000
_cell.angle_alpha   90.00
_cell.angle_beta   90.00
_cell.angle_gamma   90.00
#
_symmetry.space_group_name_H-M   'P 1'
#
loop_
_entity.id
_entity.type
_entity.pdbx_description
1 polymer ?
#
loop_
_entity_poly.entity_id
_entity_poly.type
_entity_poly.pdbx_seq_one_letter_code
_entity_poly.pdbx_strand_id
1 'polypeptide(L)'
;MGVFWQLRGFFRSEARAYLIASLCLLVVAGLLMVPPYLTGRLVDAIVSGSLTRADLLRTLGTLVGIAVTVYVLRVLWRIFLFGASHRLARDLRNQLYAHWTRLSAPNFRHQRIGDLMTRATSDVDAMQMTAGEGVLATFDGLLTGVIVLAVMMTTLSWDLTLVALIPWPVAGLIMYWIGERLHQAFAEGQARYSDLNELTQETLGGLRTVRGLGREALVARRFARIARASTHASLKAARYEVLYTPLIVVVVGLSFLLSVGYGGWKISQGTFTIGQLTSFTMYLGFLIWPAFAFGWMLSIAQRGRAAWTRIQQVLAIEPAITDSGTRAEVERADIQASIPAFDYGEVPVLRDIRLSVPEGGVLGLTGPTGSGKTTLLRLLMRLEEAAGAEIRVGGHPLEAYRLEALRAAIAWVPQEPFLFSASVRENLLLARPDASRADIEAATRLAAIHEDILAFPKG
;
A
#
# COMPACT_ATOMS: atom_id res chain seq x y z
N MET A 1 11.72 2.48 12.92
CA MET A 1 11.90 3.94 12.99
C MET A 1 12.36 4.60 11.69
N GLY A 2 13.21 3.97 10.85
CA GLY A 2 13.75 4.62 9.62
C GLY A 2 12.72 5.17 8.62
N VAL A 3 11.53 4.54 8.50
CA VAL A 3 10.47 4.97 7.56
C VAL A 3 9.86 6.31 7.93
N PHE A 4 9.62 6.55 9.22
CA PHE A 4 9.08 7.82 9.69
C PHE A 4 10.04 8.99 9.38
N TRP A 5 11.36 8.72 9.44
CA TRP A 5 12.37 9.70 9.07
C TRP A 5 12.44 9.92 7.55
N GLN A 6 12.27 8.86 6.76
CA GLN A 6 12.21 8.96 5.30
C GLN A 6 10.99 9.78 4.83
N LEU A 7 9.87 9.68 5.55
CA LEU A 7 8.65 10.46 5.31
C LEU A 7 8.65 11.85 5.95
N ARG A 8 9.77 12.32 6.50
CA ARG A 8 9.84 13.63 7.21
C ARG A 8 9.34 14.80 6.37
N GLY A 9 9.52 14.76 5.05
CA GLY A 9 9.05 15.80 4.13
C GLY A 9 7.53 15.91 4.13
N PHE A 10 6.85 14.75 4.09
CA PHE A 10 5.40 14.66 4.15
C PHE A 10 4.85 15.04 5.54
N PHE A 11 5.46 14.53 6.60
CA PHE A 11 5.04 14.92 7.96
C PHE A 11 5.21 16.43 8.22
N ARG A 12 6.17 17.08 7.55
CA ARG A 12 6.32 18.54 7.58
C ARG A 12 5.21 19.26 6.81
N SER A 13 4.83 18.80 5.63
CA SER A 13 3.74 19.43 4.87
C SER A 13 2.38 19.28 5.56
N GLU A 14 2.15 18.15 6.24
CA GLU A 14 0.90 17.86 6.97
C GLU A 14 1.02 18.08 8.49
N ALA A 15 2.04 18.83 8.93
CA ALA A 15 2.36 18.98 10.36
C ALA A 15 1.18 19.50 11.20
N ARG A 16 0.34 20.37 10.63
CA ARG A 16 -0.86 20.89 11.29
C ARG A 16 -1.87 19.79 11.60
N ALA A 17 -2.16 18.91 10.63
CA ALA A 17 -3.12 17.84 10.81
C ALA A 17 -2.64 16.83 11.86
N TYR A 18 -1.37 16.43 11.78
CA TYR A 18 -0.76 15.53 12.76
C TYR A 18 -0.69 16.15 14.16
N LEU A 19 -0.35 17.44 14.27
CA LEU A 19 -0.32 18.14 15.57
C LEU A 19 -1.71 18.19 16.22
N ILE A 20 -2.74 18.55 15.45
CA ILE A 20 -4.13 18.58 15.95
C ILE A 20 -4.55 17.17 16.39
N ALA A 21 -4.30 16.15 15.56
CA ALA A 21 -4.63 14.77 15.88
C ALA A 21 -3.92 14.29 17.16
N SER A 22 -2.62 14.52 17.28
CA SER A 22 -1.83 14.15 18.46
C SER A 22 -2.29 14.88 19.72
N LEU A 23 -2.62 16.17 19.63
CA LEU A 23 -3.16 16.93 20.76
C LEU A 23 -4.52 16.39 21.21
N CYS A 24 -5.42 16.12 20.26
CA CYS A 24 -6.71 15.51 20.55
C CYS A 24 -6.55 14.13 21.18
N LEU A 25 -5.63 13.29 20.69
CA LEU A 25 -5.33 11.97 21.27
C LEU A 25 -4.78 12.08 22.69
N LEU A 26 -3.87 13.03 22.94
CA LEU A 26 -3.33 13.27 24.28
C LEU A 26 -4.44 13.69 25.27
N VAL A 27 -5.32 14.61 24.85
CA VAL A 27 -6.47 15.03 25.69
C VAL A 27 -7.43 13.88 25.91
N VAL A 28 -7.71 13.06 24.90
CA VAL A 28 -8.54 11.86 25.04
C VAL A 28 -7.91 10.88 26.04
N ALA A 29 -6.61 10.61 25.94
CA ALA A 29 -5.91 9.72 26.86
C ALA A 29 -6.01 10.22 28.30
N GLY A 30 -5.84 11.53 28.54
CA GLY A 30 -6.02 12.14 29.86
C GLY A 30 -7.46 12.06 30.38
N LEU A 31 -8.44 12.41 29.53
CA LEU A 31 -9.87 12.35 29.90
C LEU A 31 -10.33 10.93 30.22
N LEU A 32 -9.79 9.91 29.55
CA LEU A 32 -10.09 8.50 29.82
C LEU A 32 -9.56 8.01 31.17
N MET A 33 -8.64 8.75 31.81
CA MET A 33 -8.20 8.41 33.17
C MET A 33 -9.22 8.85 34.23
N VAL A 34 -10.12 9.77 33.93
CA VAL A 34 -11.05 10.32 34.93
C VAL A 34 -12.17 9.33 35.31
N PRO A 35 -12.82 8.58 34.40
CA PRO A 35 -13.92 7.68 34.74
C PRO A 35 -13.56 6.59 35.77
N PRO A 36 -12.42 5.87 35.68
CA PRO A 36 -12.04 4.91 36.71
C PRO A 36 -11.90 5.55 38.10
N TYR A 37 -11.24 6.71 38.18
CA TYR A 37 -11.06 7.44 39.44
C TYR A 37 -12.40 7.87 40.06
N LEU A 38 -13.30 8.45 39.25
CA LEU A 38 -14.64 8.83 39.72
C LEU A 38 -15.47 7.62 40.16
N THR A 39 -15.34 6.51 39.45
CA THR A 39 -16.03 5.26 39.79
C THR A 39 -15.54 4.72 41.13
N GLY A 40 -14.23 4.71 41.37
CA GLY A 40 -13.69 4.33 42.68
C GLY A 40 -14.19 5.23 43.81
N ARG A 41 -14.15 6.54 43.62
CA ARG A 41 -14.64 7.50 44.63
C ARG A 41 -16.13 7.30 44.93
N LEU A 42 -16.94 6.99 43.92
CA LEU A 42 -18.35 6.65 44.12
C LEU A 42 -18.51 5.36 44.95
N VAL A 43 -17.71 4.34 44.67
CA VAL A 43 -17.72 3.10 45.45
C VAL A 43 -17.36 3.37 46.91
N ASP A 44 -16.33 4.17 47.19
CA ASP A 44 -15.96 4.55 48.56
C ASP A 44 -17.05 5.35 49.27
N ALA A 45 -17.72 6.26 48.56
CA ALA A 45 -18.84 7.04 49.09
C ALA A 45 -20.06 6.16 49.42
N ILE A 46 -20.32 5.12 48.61
CA ILE A 46 -21.38 4.13 48.86
C ILE A 46 -21.03 3.31 50.11
N VAL A 47 -19.81 2.79 50.19
CA VAL A 47 -19.37 1.95 51.32
C VAL A 47 -19.37 2.72 52.63
N SER A 48 -18.98 4.00 52.61
CA SER A 48 -18.98 4.88 53.80
C SER A 48 -20.36 5.45 54.15
N GLY A 49 -21.40 5.19 53.34
CA GLY A 49 -22.74 5.76 53.54
C GLY A 49 -22.81 7.29 53.39
N SER A 50 -21.76 7.92 52.85
CA SER A 50 -21.65 9.37 52.70
C SER A 50 -22.20 9.90 51.37
N LEU A 51 -22.65 9.01 50.48
CA LEU A 51 -23.12 9.37 49.14
C LEU A 51 -24.41 10.19 49.19
N THR A 52 -24.36 11.42 48.67
CA THR A 52 -25.57 12.24 48.47
C THR A 52 -26.12 12.07 47.04
N ARG A 53 -27.43 12.29 46.87
CA ARG A 53 -28.06 12.34 45.53
C ARG A 53 -27.41 13.39 44.63
N ALA A 54 -26.97 14.51 45.21
CA ALA A 54 -26.30 15.59 44.49
C ALA A 54 -24.92 15.15 43.97
N ASP A 55 -24.13 14.44 44.77
CA ASP A 55 -22.82 13.91 44.37
C ASP A 55 -22.94 12.88 43.24
N LEU A 56 -23.96 12.00 43.34
CA LEU A 56 -24.25 11.02 42.30
C LEU A 56 -24.61 11.69 40.97
N LEU A 57 -25.54 12.66 40.98
CA LEU A 57 -25.95 13.39 39.77
C LEU A 57 -24.80 14.20 39.17
N ARG A 58 -23.98 14.84 40.02
CA ARG A 58 -22.77 15.56 39.57
C ARG A 58 -21.78 14.61 38.91
N THR A 59 -21.54 13.44 39.50
CA THR A 59 -20.60 12.47 38.94
C THR A 59 -21.10 11.90 37.61
N LEU A 60 -22.39 11.54 37.53
CA LEU A 60 -23.01 11.11 36.28
C LEU A 60 -22.96 12.19 35.20
N GLY A 61 -23.29 13.43 35.53
CA GLY A 61 -23.20 14.56 34.60
C GLY A 61 -21.75 14.78 34.10
N THR A 62 -20.77 14.61 34.98
CA THR A 62 -19.34 14.70 34.62
C THR A 62 -18.93 13.56 33.69
N LEU A 63 -19.36 12.32 33.96
CA LEU A 63 -19.09 11.17 33.11
C LEU A 63 -19.72 11.32 31.72
N VAL A 64 -20.96 11.81 31.63
CA VAL A 64 -21.63 12.11 30.35
C VAL A 64 -20.90 13.21 29.60
N GLY A 65 -20.51 14.30 30.28
CA GLY A 65 -19.73 15.38 29.68
C GLY A 65 -18.39 14.91 29.12
N ILE A 66 -17.67 14.05 29.86
CA ILE A 66 -16.43 13.41 29.40
C ILE A 66 -16.71 12.51 28.19
N ALA A 67 -17.75 11.68 28.22
CA ALA A 67 -18.09 10.78 27.12
C ALA A 67 -18.38 11.54 25.82
N VAL A 68 -19.17 12.62 25.89
CA VAL A 68 -19.46 13.49 24.73
C VAL A 68 -18.18 14.18 24.23
N THR A 69 -17.37 14.71 25.14
CA THR A 69 -16.11 15.38 24.79
C THR A 69 -15.13 14.41 24.10
N VAL A 70 -14.95 13.21 24.67
CA VAL A 70 -14.12 12.16 24.09
C VAL A 70 -14.65 11.73 22.72
N TYR A 71 -15.96 11.62 22.55
CA TYR A 71 -16.56 11.31 21.25
C TYR A 71 -16.22 12.38 20.19
N VAL A 72 -16.42 13.66 20.51
CA VAL A 72 -16.11 14.77 19.60
C VAL A 72 -14.62 14.79 19.26
N LEU A 73 -13.74 14.68 20.26
CA LEU A 73 -12.29 14.61 20.03
C LEU A 73 -11.90 13.39 19.20
N ARG A 74 -12.58 12.25 19.37
CA ARG A 74 -12.37 11.04 18.55
C ARG A 74 -12.71 11.24 17.09
N VAL A 75 -13.82 11.93 16.82
CA VAL A 75 -14.19 12.30 15.45
C VAL A 75 -13.14 13.25 14.85
N LEU A 76 -12.75 14.29 15.60
CA LEU A 76 -11.78 15.28 15.15
C LEU A 76 -10.42 14.65 14.82
N TRP A 77 -9.80 13.93 15.77
CA TRP A 77 -8.48 13.35 15.49
C TRP A 77 -8.54 12.34 14.35
N ARG A 78 -9.65 11.60 14.20
CA ARG A 78 -9.82 10.63 13.10
C ARG A 78 -9.84 11.33 11.75
N ILE A 79 -10.59 12.44 11.62
CA ILE A 79 -10.64 13.24 10.39
C ILE A 79 -9.25 13.79 10.04
N PHE A 80 -8.56 14.40 11.00
CA PHE A 80 -7.24 14.99 10.73
C PHE A 80 -6.16 13.94 10.44
N LEU A 81 -6.12 12.85 11.21
CA LEU A 81 -5.11 11.80 11.07
C LEU A 81 -5.27 10.99 9.78
N PHE A 82 -6.45 10.40 9.56
CA PHE A 82 -6.68 9.58 8.38
C PHE A 82 -6.89 10.42 7.12
N GLY A 83 -7.39 11.65 7.25
CA GLY A 83 -7.39 12.61 6.14
C GLY A 83 -5.98 12.89 5.62
N ALA A 84 -5.00 13.08 6.52
CA ALA A 84 -3.60 13.22 6.13
C ALA A 84 -3.05 11.94 5.50
N SER A 85 -3.29 10.76 6.09
CA SER A 85 -2.78 9.51 5.53
C SER A 85 -3.32 9.21 4.12
N HIS A 86 -4.60 9.50 3.85
CA HIS A 86 -5.17 9.35 2.51
C HIS A 86 -4.58 10.35 1.50
N ARG A 87 -4.22 11.57 1.93
CA ARG A 87 -3.52 12.53 1.07
C ARG A 87 -2.13 12.01 0.68
N LEU A 88 -1.38 11.41 1.60
CA LEU A 88 -0.10 10.73 1.27
C LEU A 88 -0.30 9.70 0.15
N ALA A 89 -1.31 8.84 0.29
CA ALA A 89 -1.57 7.78 -0.67
C ALA A 89 -1.89 8.33 -2.06
N ARG A 90 -2.73 9.38 -2.12
CA ARG A 90 -3.04 10.09 -3.37
C ARG A 90 -1.80 10.70 -4.00
N ASP A 91 -0.98 11.41 -3.21
CA ASP A 91 0.19 12.11 -3.72
C ASP A 91 1.26 11.13 -4.24
N LEU A 92 1.47 10.00 -3.56
CA LEU A 92 2.34 8.92 -4.04
C LEU A 92 1.81 8.28 -5.33
N ARG A 93 0.50 8.04 -5.45
CA ARG A 93 -0.09 7.52 -6.70
C ARG A 93 0.09 8.48 -7.85
N ASN A 94 -0.14 9.78 -7.62
CA ASN A 94 0.08 10.81 -8.63
C ASN A 94 1.55 10.91 -9.03
N GLN A 95 2.47 10.81 -8.07
CA GLN A 95 3.90 10.81 -8.35
C GLN A 95 4.33 9.59 -9.17
N LEU A 96 3.88 8.39 -8.80
CA LEU A 96 4.15 7.16 -9.56
C LEU A 96 3.57 7.24 -10.97
N TYR A 97 2.32 7.69 -11.11
CA TYR A 97 1.68 7.87 -12.41
C TYR A 97 2.46 8.85 -13.30
N ALA A 98 2.75 10.05 -12.78
CA ALA A 98 3.51 11.06 -13.51
C ALA A 98 4.91 10.54 -13.89
N HIS A 99 5.56 9.78 -13.01
CA HIS A 99 6.85 9.18 -13.30
C HIS A 99 6.76 8.13 -14.41
N TRP A 100 5.81 7.20 -14.34
CA TRP A 100 5.62 6.16 -15.38
C TRP A 100 5.31 6.73 -16.75
N THR A 101 4.51 7.80 -16.83
CA THR A 101 4.21 8.47 -18.12
C THR A 101 5.43 9.12 -18.77
N ARG A 102 6.53 9.33 -18.03
CA ARG A 102 7.81 9.86 -18.54
C ARG A 102 8.81 8.77 -18.90
N LEU A 103 8.63 7.55 -18.40
CA LEU A 103 9.52 6.44 -18.72
C LEU A 103 9.33 6.00 -20.18
N SER A 104 10.42 5.58 -20.80
CA SER A 104 10.43 5.13 -22.19
C SER A 104 10.21 3.61 -22.30
N ALA A 105 9.86 3.13 -23.49
CA ALA A 105 9.66 1.70 -23.77
C ALA A 105 10.79 0.77 -23.25
N PRO A 106 12.09 1.11 -23.39
CA PRO A 106 13.18 0.32 -22.81
C PRO A 106 13.05 0.07 -21.30
N ASN A 107 12.56 1.05 -20.55
CA ASN A 107 12.43 0.94 -19.09
C ASN A 107 11.39 -0.11 -18.66
N PHE A 108 10.41 -0.41 -19.52
CA PHE A 108 9.34 -1.38 -19.26
C PHE A 108 9.67 -2.80 -19.71
N ARG A 109 10.71 -3.02 -20.52
CA ARG A 109 11.07 -4.38 -21.04
C ARG A 109 11.35 -5.39 -19.94
N HIS A 110 11.92 -4.94 -18.83
CA HIS A 110 12.28 -5.79 -17.69
C HIS A 110 11.27 -5.72 -16.54
N GLN A 111 10.14 -5.03 -16.72
CA GLN A 111 9.16 -4.82 -15.67
C GLN A 111 7.82 -5.42 -16.06
N ARG A 112 7.30 -6.32 -15.21
CA ARG A 112 5.94 -6.83 -15.40
C ARG A 112 4.98 -5.72 -15.00
N ILE A 113 3.97 -5.47 -15.85
CA ILE A 113 2.92 -4.47 -15.57
C ILE A 113 2.24 -4.78 -14.22
N GLY A 114 2.07 -6.06 -13.87
CA GLY A 114 1.53 -6.47 -12.57
C GLY A 114 2.38 -6.03 -11.37
N ASP A 115 3.71 -5.98 -11.51
CA ASP A 115 4.61 -5.51 -10.45
C ASP A 115 4.45 -4.01 -10.25
N LEU A 116 4.32 -3.24 -11.34
CA LEU A 116 4.05 -1.81 -11.28
C LEU A 116 2.71 -1.52 -10.59
N MET A 117 1.66 -2.25 -10.97
CA MET A 117 0.35 -2.11 -10.33
C MET A 117 0.39 -2.43 -8.84
N THR A 118 1.13 -3.46 -8.43
CA THR A 118 1.33 -3.80 -7.01
C THR A 118 1.98 -2.64 -6.25
N ARG A 119 2.93 -1.93 -6.87
CA ARG A 119 3.57 -0.76 -6.27
C ARG A 119 2.62 0.43 -6.10
N ALA A 120 1.73 0.71 -7.05
CA ALA A 120 0.72 1.77 -6.92
C ALA A 120 -0.47 1.44 -6.00
N THR A 121 -0.65 0.16 -5.67
CA THR A 121 -1.76 -0.32 -4.84
C THR A 121 -1.25 -0.73 -3.46
N SER A 122 -0.81 -1.99 -3.32
CA SER A 122 -0.41 -2.59 -2.04
C SER A 122 0.71 -1.83 -1.33
N ASP A 123 1.73 -1.37 -2.06
CA ASP A 123 2.85 -0.65 -1.41
C ASP A 123 2.41 0.74 -0.95
N VAL A 124 1.62 1.46 -1.76
CA VAL A 124 1.04 2.74 -1.36
C VAL A 124 0.10 2.58 -0.16
N ASP A 125 -0.71 1.52 -0.12
CA ASP A 125 -1.61 1.24 1.00
C ASP A 125 -0.82 0.94 2.29
N ALA A 126 0.31 0.21 2.20
CA ALA A 126 1.20 0.02 3.34
C ALA A 126 1.79 1.35 3.86
N MET A 127 2.10 2.29 2.96
CA MET A 127 2.53 3.63 3.33
C MET A 127 1.41 4.44 3.99
N GLN A 128 0.18 4.34 3.48
CA GLN A 128 -1.02 4.93 4.07
C GLN A 128 -1.26 4.40 5.49
N MET A 129 -1.20 3.08 5.69
CA MET A 129 -1.34 2.46 7.01
C MET A 129 -0.24 2.93 7.97
N THR A 130 0.99 3.07 7.48
CA THR A 130 2.12 3.58 8.29
C THR A 130 1.88 5.01 8.78
N ALA A 131 1.40 5.87 7.88
CA ALA A 131 1.12 7.27 8.18
C ALA A 131 -0.17 7.50 8.99
N GLY A 132 -1.12 6.56 8.98
CA GLY A 132 -2.36 6.60 9.75
C GLY A 132 -2.30 5.73 11.01
N GLU A 133 -2.49 4.43 10.85
CA GLU A 133 -2.54 3.45 11.94
C GLU A 133 -1.22 3.32 12.71
N GLY A 134 -0.07 3.44 12.03
CA GLY A 134 1.23 3.41 12.70
C GLY A 134 1.40 4.58 13.67
N VAL A 135 0.98 5.77 13.25
CA VAL A 135 0.96 6.97 14.11
C VAL A 135 -0.07 6.82 15.22
N LEU A 136 -1.27 6.33 14.91
CA LEU A 136 -2.31 6.05 15.91
C LEU A 136 -1.82 5.11 16.99
N ALA A 137 -1.22 3.96 16.63
CA ALA A 137 -0.71 2.99 17.59
C ALA A 137 0.37 3.59 18.50
N THR A 138 1.15 4.54 17.99
CA THR A 138 2.17 5.26 18.78
C THR A 138 1.52 6.21 19.79
N PHE A 139 0.59 7.06 19.36
CA PHE A 139 -0.01 8.10 20.21
C PHE A 139 -1.19 7.63 21.06
N ASP A 140 -2.00 6.70 20.58
CA ASP A 140 -3.14 6.16 21.33
C ASP A 140 -2.72 4.94 22.15
N GLY A 141 -1.90 4.05 21.61
CA GLY A 141 -1.44 2.86 22.32
C GLY A 141 -0.37 3.15 23.36
N LEU A 142 0.84 3.51 22.90
CA LEU A 142 2.01 3.63 23.78
C LEU A 142 1.87 4.76 24.79
N LEU A 143 1.43 5.93 24.36
CA LEU A 143 1.26 7.08 25.25
C LEU A 143 0.18 6.81 26.31
N THR A 144 -0.97 6.20 25.95
CA THR A 144 -1.98 5.81 26.93
C THR A 144 -1.43 4.78 27.90
N GLY A 145 -0.65 3.79 27.43
CA GLY A 145 0.01 2.84 28.32
C GLY A 145 0.92 3.52 29.35
N VAL A 146 1.75 4.47 28.90
CA VAL A 146 2.63 5.26 29.79
C VAL A 146 1.81 6.09 30.79
N ILE A 147 0.75 6.77 30.33
CA ILE A 147 -0.12 7.59 31.19
C ILE A 147 -0.82 6.72 32.23
N VAL A 148 -1.41 5.58 31.83
CA VAL A 148 -2.08 4.63 32.74
C VAL A 148 -1.11 4.14 33.81
N LEU A 149 0.09 3.71 33.41
CA LEU A 149 1.12 3.26 34.35
C LEU A 149 1.54 4.37 35.31
N ALA A 150 1.75 5.59 34.80
CA ALA A 150 2.09 6.74 35.62
C ALA A 150 1.00 7.05 36.65
N VAL A 151 -0.28 7.04 36.23
CA VAL A 151 -1.43 7.25 37.12
C VAL A 151 -1.50 6.16 38.18
N MET A 152 -1.39 4.88 37.80
CA MET A 152 -1.45 3.75 38.74
C MET A 152 -0.32 3.81 39.78
N MET A 153 0.91 4.15 39.36
CA MET A 153 2.07 4.21 40.25
C MET A 153 2.02 5.42 41.19
N THR A 154 1.57 6.59 40.72
CA THR A 154 1.63 7.85 41.49
C THR A 154 0.39 8.12 42.32
N THR A 155 -0.81 7.78 41.81
CA THR A 155 -2.08 8.15 42.46
C THR A 155 -2.72 7.01 43.26
N LEU A 156 -2.37 5.76 42.98
CA LEU A 156 -2.93 4.59 43.66
C LEU A 156 -1.89 3.89 44.54
N SER A 157 -1.01 3.08 43.94
CA SER A 157 -0.07 2.25 44.69
C SER A 157 0.99 1.69 43.74
N TRP A 158 2.22 2.19 43.87
CA TRP A 158 3.35 1.75 43.05
C TRP A 158 3.68 0.26 43.26
N ASP A 159 3.60 -0.21 44.50
CA ASP A 159 3.84 -1.59 44.91
C ASP A 159 2.78 -2.55 44.35
N LEU A 160 1.49 -2.20 44.43
CA LEU A 160 0.41 -2.99 43.80
C LEU A 160 0.54 -2.99 42.27
N THR A 161 0.99 -1.88 41.66
CA THR A 161 1.25 -1.79 40.22
C THR A 161 2.35 -2.75 39.79
N LEU A 162 3.46 -2.82 40.52
CA LEU A 162 4.52 -3.78 40.24
C LEU A 162 4.03 -5.22 40.35
N VAL A 163 3.28 -5.55 41.41
CA VAL A 163 2.70 -6.90 41.60
C VAL A 163 1.76 -7.27 40.45
N ALA A 164 0.90 -6.36 40.02
CA ALA A 164 -0.02 -6.58 38.90
C ALA A 164 0.72 -6.76 37.56
N LEU A 165 1.90 -6.18 37.40
CA LEU A 165 2.71 -6.26 36.18
C LEU A 165 3.59 -7.51 36.09
N ILE A 166 3.78 -8.29 37.17
CA ILE A 166 4.62 -9.50 37.18
C ILE A 166 4.31 -10.47 36.00
N PRO A 167 3.03 -10.73 35.64
CA PRO A 167 2.71 -11.62 34.52
C PRO A 167 3.14 -11.10 33.13
N TRP A 168 3.30 -9.79 32.96
CA TRP A 168 3.48 -9.15 31.65
C TRP A 168 4.84 -9.40 31.00
N PRO A 169 5.99 -9.33 31.69
CA PRO A 169 7.29 -9.71 31.13
C PRO A 169 7.31 -11.17 30.62
N VAL A 170 6.68 -12.08 31.38
CA VAL A 170 6.57 -13.49 30.98
C VAL A 170 5.70 -13.62 29.72
N ALA A 171 4.59 -12.89 29.68
CA ALA A 171 3.74 -12.80 28.49
C ALA A 171 4.52 -12.33 27.26
N GLY A 172 5.31 -11.27 27.41
CA GLY A 172 6.13 -10.73 26.33
C GLY A 172 7.12 -11.76 25.76
N LEU A 173 7.76 -12.55 26.62
CA LEU A 173 8.67 -13.62 26.20
C LEU A 173 7.94 -14.75 25.46
N ILE A 174 6.77 -15.17 25.96
CA ILE A 174 5.95 -16.18 25.30
C ILE A 174 5.44 -15.65 23.95
N MET A 175 4.98 -14.39 23.89
CA MET A 175 4.54 -13.74 22.65
C MET A 175 5.65 -13.64 21.62
N TYR A 176 6.88 -13.34 22.04
CA TYR A 176 8.04 -13.33 21.16
C TYR A 176 8.29 -14.73 20.57
N TRP A 177 8.24 -15.77 21.41
CA TRP A 177 8.39 -17.15 20.96
C TRP A 177 7.27 -17.60 20.01
N ILE A 178 6.01 -17.28 20.32
CA ILE A 178 4.86 -17.56 19.44
C ILE A 178 5.03 -16.81 18.11
N GLY A 179 5.44 -15.54 18.16
CA GLY A 179 5.61 -14.69 16.98
C GLY A 179 6.64 -15.24 16.00
N GLU A 180 7.78 -15.71 16.50
CA GLU A 180 8.82 -16.34 15.67
C GLU A 180 8.30 -17.63 15.00
N ARG A 181 7.58 -18.47 15.75
CA ARG A 181 6.98 -19.71 15.22
C ARG A 181 5.88 -19.42 14.19
N LEU A 182 5.07 -18.38 14.45
CA LEU A 182 4.04 -17.92 13.53
C LEU A 182 4.68 -17.42 12.24
N HIS A 183 5.74 -16.62 12.31
CA HIS A 183 6.44 -16.12 11.12
C HIS A 183 6.92 -17.25 10.22
N GLN A 184 7.57 -18.26 10.79
CA GLN A 184 8.05 -19.44 10.04
C GLN A 184 6.90 -20.27 9.46
N ALA A 185 5.85 -20.53 10.24
CA ALA A 185 4.68 -21.28 9.78
C ALA A 185 3.90 -20.54 8.69
N PHE A 186 3.82 -19.20 8.78
CA PHE A 186 3.19 -18.36 7.77
C PHE A 186 3.99 -18.37 6.46
N ALA A 187 5.32 -18.29 6.52
CA ALA A 187 6.19 -18.41 5.35
C ALA A 187 6.03 -19.78 4.65
N GLU A 188 5.98 -20.87 5.43
CA GLU A 188 5.70 -22.21 4.90
C GLU A 188 4.31 -22.30 4.25
N GLY A 189 3.28 -21.77 4.91
CA GLY A 189 1.91 -21.71 4.37
C GLY A 189 1.84 -20.96 3.05
N GLN A 190 2.52 -19.81 2.96
CA GLN A 190 2.58 -19.00 1.75
C GLN A 190 3.29 -19.72 0.60
N ALA A 191 4.39 -20.42 0.89
CA ALA A 191 5.09 -21.22 -0.12
C ALA A 191 4.21 -22.34 -0.68
N ARG A 192 3.53 -23.10 0.18
CA ARG A 192 2.59 -24.16 -0.26
C ARG A 192 1.38 -23.63 -1.01
N TYR A 193 0.92 -22.44 -0.67
CA TYR A 193 -0.15 -21.76 -1.41
C TYR A 193 0.33 -21.32 -2.81
N SER A 194 1.59 -20.91 -2.95
CA SER A 194 2.21 -20.63 -4.24
C SER A 194 2.22 -21.88 -5.14
N ASP A 195 2.65 -23.05 -4.60
CA ASP A 195 2.63 -24.33 -5.34
C ASP A 195 1.21 -24.66 -5.87
N LEU A 196 0.19 -24.38 -5.06
CA LEU A 196 -1.21 -24.61 -5.43
C LEU A 196 -1.65 -23.68 -6.57
N ASN A 197 -1.28 -22.40 -6.51
CA ASN A 197 -1.58 -21.42 -7.56
C ASN A 197 -0.85 -21.77 -8.86
N GLU A 198 0.41 -22.19 -8.79
CA GLU A 198 1.20 -22.60 -9.95
C GLU A 198 0.55 -23.80 -10.67
N LEU A 199 0.17 -24.85 -9.92
CA LEU A 199 -0.56 -25.99 -10.51
C LEU A 199 -1.89 -25.56 -11.13
N THR A 200 -2.59 -24.62 -10.50
CA THR A 200 -3.86 -24.09 -11.02
C THR A 200 -3.65 -23.38 -12.34
N GLN A 201 -2.63 -22.54 -12.45
CA GLN A 201 -2.26 -21.85 -13.68
C GLN A 201 -1.84 -22.84 -14.79
N GLU A 202 -1.00 -23.83 -14.46
CA GLU A 202 -0.58 -24.90 -15.37
C GLU A 202 -1.81 -25.67 -15.91
N THR A 203 -2.72 -26.05 -15.02
CA THR A 203 -3.93 -26.83 -15.36
C THR A 203 -4.89 -26.05 -16.23
N LEU A 204 -5.12 -24.76 -15.92
CA LEU A 204 -6.02 -23.92 -16.70
C LEU A 204 -5.42 -23.58 -18.08
N GLY A 205 -4.13 -23.26 -18.15
CA GLY A 205 -3.42 -23.05 -19.42
C GLY A 205 -3.38 -24.31 -20.28
N GLY A 206 -3.23 -25.48 -19.66
CA GLY A 206 -3.21 -26.78 -20.31
C GLY A 206 -4.57 -27.49 -20.39
N LEU A 207 -5.69 -26.82 -20.09
CA LEU A 207 -6.97 -27.50 -19.88
C LEU A 207 -7.43 -28.31 -21.10
N ARG A 208 -7.19 -27.78 -22.32
CA ARG A 208 -7.48 -28.47 -23.58
C ARG A 208 -6.68 -29.76 -23.71
N THR A 209 -5.40 -29.74 -23.33
CA THR A 209 -4.52 -30.92 -23.33
C THR A 209 -4.95 -31.95 -22.28
N VAL A 210 -5.29 -31.50 -21.07
CA VAL A 210 -5.77 -32.37 -20.00
C VAL A 210 -7.05 -33.10 -20.42
N ARG A 211 -8.01 -32.39 -21.03
CA ARG A 211 -9.25 -32.96 -21.58
C ARG A 211 -9.00 -33.86 -22.78
N GLY A 212 -8.15 -33.43 -23.72
CA GLY A 212 -7.80 -34.21 -24.91
C GLY A 212 -7.14 -35.56 -24.57
N LEU A 213 -6.44 -35.64 -23.43
CA LEU A 213 -5.81 -36.87 -22.94
C LEU A 213 -6.66 -37.64 -21.91
N GLY A 214 -7.84 -37.15 -21.52
CA GLY A 214 -8.70 -37.76 -20.51
C GLY A 214 -8.03 -37.92 -19.13
N ARG A 215 -7.20 -36.95 -18.71
CA ARG A 215 -6.40 -37.02 -17.47
C ARG A 215 -6.95 -36.19 -16.31
N GLU A 216 -8.22 -35.79 -16.35
CA GLU A 216 -8.85 -34.93 -15.33
C GLU A 216 -8.74 -35.54 -13.92
N ALA A 217 -9.00 -36.84 -13.78
CA ALA A 217 -8.92 -37.52 -12.49
C ALA A 217 -7.49 -37.55 -11.91
N LEU A 218 -6.48 -37.65 -12.77
CA LEU A 218 -5.06 -37.59 -12.37
C LEU A 218 -4.73 -36.21 -11.81
N VAL A 219 -5.11 -35.16 -12.56
CA VAL A 219 -4.88 -33.76 -12.18
C VAL A 219 -5.63 -33.43 -10.90
N ALA A 220 -6.89 -33.86 -10.76
CA ALA A 220 -7.68 -33.66 -9.55
C ALA A 220 -7.03 -34.30 -8.31
N ARG A 221 -6.44 -35.51 -8.44
CA ARG A 221 -5.68 -36.15 -7.35
C ARG A 221 -4.41 -35.38 -7.00
N ARG A 222 -3.68 -34.87 -8.00
CA ARG A 222 -2.48 -34.03 -7.78
C ARG A 222 -2.87 -32.73 -7.07
N PHE A 223 -3.92 -32.07 -7.54
CA PHE A 223 -4.47 -30.85 -6.93
C PHE A 223 -4.89 -31.10 -5.48
N ALA A 224 -5.66 -32.15 -5.20
CA ALA A 224 -6.09 -32.49 -3.85
C ALA A 224 -4.90 -32.73 -2.89
N ARG A 225 -3.79 -33.30 -3.38
CA ARG A 225 -2.58 -33.52 -2.57
C ARG A 225 -1.91 -32.19 -2.20
N ILE A 226 -1.70 -31.30 -3.18
CA ILE A 226 -1.08 -29.99 -2.95
C ILE A 226 -1.98 -29.11 -2.09
N ALA A 227 -3.28 -29.11 -2.37
CA ALA A 227 -4.28 -28.38 -1.57
C ALA A 227 -4.24 -28.82 -0.10
N ARG A 228 -4.19 -30.14 0.18
CA ARG A 228 -4.05 -30.63 1.57
C ARG A 228 -2.75 -30.18 2.23
N ALA A 229 -1.63 -30.17 1.50
CA ALA A 229 -0.36 -29.68 2.02
C ALA A 229 -0.41 -28.17 2.35
N SER A 230 -1.03 -27.37 1.47
CA SER A 230 -1.29 -25.95 1.71
C SER A 230 -2.19 -25.75 2.93
N THR A 231 -3.32 -26.45 3.01
CA THR A 231 -4.22 -26.39 4.17
C THR A 231 -3.50 -26.78 5.46
N HIS A 232 -2.69 -27.84 5.47
CA HIS A 232 -1.97 -28.27 6.67
C HIS A 232 -0.96 -27.21 7.14
N ALA A 233 -0.22 -26.60 6.21
CA ALA A 233 0.70 -25.52 6.53
C ALA A 233 -0.02 -24.25 7.02
N SER A 234 -1.13 -23.86 6.39
CA SER A 234 -1.96 -22.73 6.85
C SER A 234 -2.59 -22.99 8.22
N LEU A 235 -3.05 -24.22 8.50
CA LEU A 235 -3.56 -24.59 9.82
C LEU A 235 -2.47 -24.56 10.89
N LYS A 236 -1.22 -24.89 10.55
CA LYS A 236 -0.07 -24.75 11.47
C LYS A 236 0.17 -23.29 11.84
N ALA A 237 0.07 -22.36 10.87
CA ALA A 237 0.14 -20.92 11.16
C ALA A 237 -1.03 -20.47 12.05
N ALA A 238 -2.27 -20.84 11.69
CA ALA A 238 -3.46 -20.51 12.46
C ALA A 238 -3.41 -21.02 13.91
N ARG A 239 -2.80 -22.19 14.16
CA ARG A 239 -2.60 -22.71 15.52
C ARG A 239 -1.73 -21.79 16.37
N TYR A 240 -0.67 -21.19 15.82
CA TYR A 240 0.15 -20.23 16.55
C TYR A 240 -0.57 -18.89 16.72
N GLU A 241 -1.27 -18.43 15.70
CA GLU A 241 -2.04 -17.18 15.75
C GLU A 241 -3.13 -17.19 16.83
N VAL A 242 -3.87 -18.30 16.94
CA VAL A 242 -4.93 -18.44 17.95
C VAL A 242 -4.40 -18.40 19.38
N LEU A 243 -3.12 -18.70 19.63
CA LEU A 243 -2.53 -18.68 20.98
C LEU A 243 -2.38 -17.27 21.58
N TYR A 244 -2.43 -16.21 20.78
CA TYR A 244 -2.31 -14.82 21.28
C TYR A 244 -3.45 -14.44 22.21
N THR A 245 -4.70 -14.74 21.83
CA THR A 245 -5.88 -14.34 22.61
C THR A 245 -5.95 -15.03 23.98
N PRO A 246 -5.83 -16.38 24.08
CA PRO A 246 -5.82 -17.07 25.38
C PRO A 246 -4.67 -16.63 26.27
N LEU A 247 -3.47 -16.40 25.72
CA LEU A 247 -2.32 -15.93 26.50
C LEU A 247 -2.64 -14.59 27.18
N ILE A 248 -3.23 -13.65 26.45
CA ILE A 248 -3.59 -12.33 27.00
C ILE A 248 -4.68 -12.45 28.04
N VAL A 249 -5.70 -13.29 27.81
CA VAL A 249 -6.76 -13.54 28.80
C VAL A 249 -6.17 -14.13 30.10
N VAL A 250 -5.25 -15.09 30.01
CA VAL A 250 -4.57 -15.68 31.18
C VAL A 250 -3.72 -14.65 31.91
N VAL A 251 -2.95 -13.84 31.18
CA VAL A 251 -2.07 -12.81 31.74
C VAL A 251 -2.89 -11.73 32.46
N VAL A 252 -3.94 -11.22 31.81
CA VAL A 252 -4.87 -10.26 32.40
C VAL A 252 -5.57 -10.88 33.61
N GLY A 253 -6.08 -12.11 33.49
CA GLY A 253 -6.72 -12.82 34.60
C GLY A 253 -5.80 -12.99 35.81
N LEU A 254 -4.52 -13.33 35.57
CA LEU A 254 -3.52 -13.46 36.62
C LEU A 254 -3.18 -12.09 37.23
N SER A 255 -3.03 -11.04 36.42
CA SER A 255 -2.85 -9.67 36.91
C SER A 255 -4.04 -9.23 37.77
N PHE A 256 -5.28 -9.54 37.36
CA PHE A 256 -6.48 -9.26 38.15
C PHE A 256 -6.48 -10.03 39.46
N LEU A 257 -6.17 -11.33 39.43
CA LEU A 257 -6.08 -12.17 40.64
C LEU A 257 -5.06 -11.62 41.64
N LEU A 258 -3.86 -11.27 41.17
CA LEU A 258 -2.81 -10.67 41.98
C LEU A 258 -3.24 -9.31 42.54
N SER A 259 -3.90 -8.49 41.72
CA SER A 259 -4.37 -7.16 42.11
C SER A 259 -5.46 -7.24 43.19
N VAL A 260 -6.42 -8.13 43.03
CA VAL A 260 -7.50 -8.34 44.01
C VAL A 260 -6.96 -8.99 45.29
N GLY A 261 -6.06 -9.96 45.18
CA GLY A 261 -5.44 -10.62 46.33
C GLY A 261 -4.60 -9.67 47.17
N TYR A 262 -3.60 -9.02 46.55
CA TYR A 262 -2.71 -8.09 47.25
C TYR A 262 -3.45 -6.80 47.66
N GLY A 263 -4.33 -6.28 46.80
CA GLY A 263 -5.19 -5.13 47.13
C GLY A 263 -6.13 -5.42 48.30
N GLY A 264 -6.74 -6.62 48.34
CA GLY A 264 -7.56 -7.07 49.47
C GLY A 264 -6.79 -7.15 50.78
N TRP A 265 -5.54 -7.64 50.73
CA TRP A 265 -4.65 -7.58 51.89
C TRP A 265 -4.36 -6.14 52.32
N LYS A 266 -4.09 -5.21 51.40
CA LYS A 266 -3.88 -3.79 51.74
C LYS A 266 -5.13 -3.12 52.32
N ILE A 267 -6.32 -3.52 51.85
CA ILE A 267 -7.61 -3.09 52.43
C ILE A 267 -7.74 -3.57 53.87
N SER A 268 -7.38 -4.84 54.16
CA SER A 268 -7.40 -5.38 55.53
C SER A 268 -6.43 -4.65 56.49
N GLN A 269 -5.35 -4.08 55.94
CA GLN A 269 -4.37 -3.26 56.67
C GLN A 269 -4.82 -1.78 56.79
N GLY A 270 -5.95 -1.39 56.20
CA GLY A 270 -6.43 0.00 56.19
C GLY A 270 -5.62 0.96 55.33
N THR A 271 -4.69 0.46 54.50
CA THR A 271 -3.81 1.28 53.65
C THR A 271 -4.35 1.50 52.24
N PHE A 272 -5.48 0.87 51.92
CA PHE A 272 -6.12 0.93 50.61
C PHE A 272 -7.63 0.78 50.76
N THR A 273 -8.40 1.34 49.83
CA THR A 273 -9.87 1.33 49.86
C THR A 273 -10.46 0.44 48.77
N ILE A 274 -11.73 0.06 48.91
CA ILE A 274 -12.45 -0.75 47.92
C ILE A 274 -12.59 0.02 46.60
N GLY A 275 -12.84 1.33 46.67
CA GLY A 275 -12.92 2.20 45.51
C GLY A 275 -11.57 2.38 44.81
N GLN A 276 -10.47 2.49 45.55
CA GLN A 276 -9.14 2.48 44.94
C GLN A 276 -8.85 1.15 44.22
N LEU A 277 -9.24 0.00 44.79
CA LEU A 277 -9.10 -1.30 44.13
C LEU A 277 -9.98 -1.41 42.88
N THR A 278 -11.20 -0.86 42.92
CA THR A 278 -12.11 -0.78 41.76
C THR A 278 -11.49 0.08 40.66
N SER A 279 -10.93 1.24 41.00
CA SER A 279 -10.22 2.11 40.03
C SER A 279 -9.03 1.38 39.41
N PHE A 280 -8.25 0.71 40.26
CA PHE A 280 -7.05 -0.02 39.86
C PHE A 280 -7.35 -1.11 38.83
N THR A 281 -8.40 -1.91 39.06
CA THR A 281 -8.78 -2.99 38.14
C THR A 281 -9.31 -2.45 36.80
N MET A 282 -10.00 -1.31 36.80
CA MET A 282 -10.41 -0.63 35.56
C MET A 282 -9.19 -0.11 34.77
N TYR A 283 -8.22 0.51 35.44
CA TYR A 283 -6.97 0.95 34.80
C TYR A 283 -6.16 -0.21 34.23
N LEU A 284 -6.11 -1.34 34.96
CA LEU A 284 -5.44 -2.55 34.49
C LEU A 284 -6.03 -3.04 33.15
N GLY A 285 -7.35 -2.92 32.96
CA GLY A 285 -8.01 -3.21 31.69
C GLY A 285 -7.54 -2.33 30.52
N PHE A 286 -7.19 -1.06 30.78
CA PHE A 286 -6.66 -0.17 29.75
C PHE A 286 -5.24 -0.54 29.30
N LEU A 287 -4.49 -1.34 30.05
CA LEU A 287 -3.15 -1.81 29.66
C LEU A 287 -3.17 -2.90 28.57
N ILE A 288 -4.34 -3.50 28.31
CA ILE A 288 -4.50 -4.53 27.26
C ILE A 288 -4.18 -3.95 25.89
N TRP A 289 -4.78 -2.81 25.53
CA TRP A 289 -4.60 -2.21 24.21
C TRP A 289 -3.17 -1.75 23.91
N PRO A 290 -2.45 -1.03 24.80
CA PRO A 290 -1.06 -0.65 24.62
C PRO A 290 -0.12 -1.81 24.26
N ALA A 291 -0.33 -2.99 24.86
CA ALA A 291 0.48 -4.17 24.55
C ALA A 291 0.26 -4.69 23.13
N PHE A 292 -0.98 -4.70 22.65
CA PHE A 292 -1.27 -4.99 21.25
C PHE A 292 -0.74 -3.90 20.30
N ALA A 293 -0.94 -2.64 20.66
CA ALA A 293 -0.56 -1.50 19.84
C ALA A 293 0.95 -1.46 19.55
N PHE A 294 1.80 -1.86 20.52
CA PHE A 294 3.25 -1.95 20.31
C PHE A 294 3.61 -2.95 19.21
N GLY A 295 3.09 -4.18 19.29
CA GLY A 295 3.33 -5.21 18.26
C GLY A 295 2.77 -4.81 16.89
N TRP A 296 1.56 -4.24 16.88
CA TRP A 296 0.92 -3.74 15.67
C TRP A 296 1.73 -2.61 15.00
N MET A 297 2.21 -1.66 15.79
CA MET A 297 3.07 -0.56 15.34
C MET A 297 4.36 -1.09 14.70
N LEU A 298 5.03 -2.06 15.34
CA LEU A 298 6.26 -2.66 14.81
C LEU A 298 6.01 -3.35 13.45
N SER A 299 4.93 -4.13 13.35
CA SER A 299 4.53 -4.81 12.11
C SER A 299 4.24 -3.81 10.98
N ILE A 300 3.48 -2.76 11.26
CA ILE A 300 3.21 -1.68 10.28
C ILE A 300 4.52 -1.01 9.86
N ALA A 301 5.38 -0.65 10.81
CA ALA A 301 6.64 0.04 10.50
C ALA A 301 7.58 -0.81 9.64
N GLN A 302 7.61 -2.13 9.84
CA GLN A 302 8.38 -3.06 9.00
C GLN A 302 7.80 -3.15 7.59
N ARG A 303 6.48 -3.32 7.45
CA ARG A 303 5.79 -3.37 6.15
C ARG A 303 5.95 -2.07 5.37
N GLY A 304 5.75 -0.93 6.03
CA GLY A 304 5.99 0.39 5.43
C GLY A 304 7.42 0.56 4.94
N ARG A 305 8.42 0.00 5.64
CA ARG A 305 9.83 0.08 5.22
C ARG A 305 10.07 -0.65 3.92
N ALA A 306 9.58 -1.88 3.83
CA ALA A 306 9.73 -2.69 2.63
C ALA A 306 9.02 -2.06 1.43
N ALA A 307 7.79 -1.54 1.65
CA ALA A 307 7.03 -0.83 0.62
C ALA A 307 7.74 0.44 0.15
N TRP A 308 8.23 1.27 1.07
CA TRP A 308 8.95 2.49 0.72
C TRP A 308 10.20 2.21 -0.12
N THR A 309 11.00 1.21 0.24
CA THR A 309 12.18 0.81 -0.53
C THR A 309 11.80 0.46 -1.97
N ARG A 310 10.72 -0.31 -2.19
CA ARG A 310 10.25 -0.67 -3.54
C ARG A 310 9.72 0.53 -4.32
N ILE A 311 8.97 1.43 -3.68
CA ILE A 311 8.49 2.67 -4.30
C ILE A 311 9.69 3.54 -4.72
N GLN A 312 10.71 3.69 -3.86
CA GLN A 312 11.91 4.44 -4.20
C GLN A 312 12.69 3.80 -5.35
N GLN A 313 12.79 2.48 -5.41
CA GLN A 313 13.40 1.78 -6.54
C GLN A 313 12.69 2.08 -7.86
N VAL A 314 11.36 2.29 -7.87
CA VAL A 314 10.65 2.77 -9.08
C VAL A 314 11.08 4.19 -9.39
N LEU A 315 10.94 5.08 -8.42
CA LEU A 315 11.10 6.52 -8.63
C LEU A 315 12.56 6.91 -8.96
N ALA A 316 13.51 6.02 -8.65
CA ALA A 316 14.92 6.16 -9.00
C ALA A 316 15.25 5.72 -10.44
N ILE A 317 14.29 5.14 -11.18
CA ILE A 317 14.52 4.76 -12.58
C ILE A 317 14.57 6.04 -13.42
N GLU A 318 15.71 6.28 -14.07
CA GLU A 318 15.83 7.39 -15.01
C GLU A 318 15.22 7.01 -16.36
N PRO A 319 14.49 7.93 -17.04
CA PRO A 319 14.05 7.73 -18.41
C PRO A 319 15.24 7.45 -19.32
N ALA A 320 15.19 6.36 -20.09
CA ALA A 320 16.30 6.04 -21.00
C ALA A 320 16.43 7.05 -22.15
N ILE A 321 15.36 7.78 -22.47
CA ILE A 321 15.33 8.82 -23.49
C ILE A 321 15.03 10.15 -22.78
N THR A 322 15.92 11.12 -22.96
CA THR A 322 15.78 12.46 -22.38
C THR A 322 15.23 13.45 -23.41
N ASP A 323 14.29 14.29 -22.97
CA ASP A 323 13.70 15.34 -23.81
C ASP A 323 14.50 16.64 -23.66
N SER A 324 15.62 16.74 -24.39
CA SER A 324 16.54 17.89 -24.37
C SER A 324 16.45 18.78 -25.62
N GLY A 325 15.60 18.41 -26.58
CA GLY A 325 15.46 19.11 -27.84
C GLY A 325 14.79 20.48 -27.69
N THR A 326 15.10 21.40 -28.60
CA THR A 326 14.58 22.77 -28.58
C THR A 326 13.63 23.07 -29.74
N ARG A 327 13.69 22.27 -30.82
CA ARG A 327 12.82 22.43 -31.99
C ARG A 327 11.40 21.98 -31.68
N ALA A 328 10.43 22.84 -32.00
CA ALA A 328 9.02 22.64 -31.67
C ALA A 328 8.18 22.05 -32.82
N GLU A 329 8.71 22.02 -34.04
CA GLU A 329 7.98 21.54 -35.22
C GLU A 329 8.92 20.82 -36.20
N VAL A 330 8.37 19.90 -36.98
CA VAL A 330 9.04 19.20 -38.08
C VAL A 330 8.53 19.78 -39.39
N GLU A 331 9.35 20.63 -40.03
CA GLU A 331 8.96 21.36 -41.25
C GLU A 331 9.07 20.52 -42.53
N ARG A 332 10.01 19.57 -42.55
CA ARG A 332 10.26 18.64 -43.66
C ARG A 332 10.34 17.22 -43.13
N ALA A 333 9.75 16.28 -43.86
CA ALA A 333 9.63 14.88 -43.44
C ALA A 333 10.60 13.93 -44.17
N ASP A 334 11.68 14.44 -44.78
CA ASP A 334 12.74 13.58 -45.31
C ASP A 334 13.50 12.89 -44.16
N ILE A 335 13.79 11.60 -44.33
CA ILE A 335 14.44 10.76 -43.31
C ILE A 335 15.81 10.32 -43.84
N GLN A 336 16.84 10.48 -43.02
CA GLN A 336 18.17 9.94 -43.27
C GLN A 336 18.61 9.18 -42.02
N ALA A 337 19.01 7.92 -42.16
CA ALA A 337 19.47 7.13 -41.03
C ALA A 337 20.76 6.38 -41.37
N SER A 338 21.73 6.48 -40.47
CA SER A 338 22.97 5.71 -40.44
C SER A 338 23.09 5.06 -39.07
N ILE A 339 22.82 3.75 -38.98
CA ILE A 339 22.80 2.98 -37.74
C ILE A 339 23.88 1.89 -37.85
N PRO A 340 25.04 2.05 -37.18
CA PRO A 340 26.16 1.12 -37.31
C PRO A 340 25.84 -0.24 -36.68
N ALA A 341 25.23 -0.25 -35.50
CA ALA A 341 24.72 -1.44 -34.84
C ALA A 341 23.65 -1.07 -33.81
N PHE A 342 22.76 -2.00 -33.51
CA PHE A 342 21.87 -1.89 -32.36
C PHE A 342 21.52 -3.28 -31.81
N ASP A 343 21.53 -3.42 -30.49
CA ASP A 343 21.17 -4.62 -29.75
C ASP A 343 20.32 -4.27 -28.52
N TYR A 344 19.70 -5.29 -27.94
CA TYR A 344 18.93 -5.16 -26.70
C TYR A 344 19.70 -5.69 -25.47
N GLY A 345 21.04 -5.76 -25.52
CA GLY A 345 21.93 -6.24 -24.45
C GLY A 345 22.49 -7.65 -24.66
N GLU A 346 22.23 -8.29 -25.80
CA GLU A 346 22.68 -9.66 -26.11
C GLU A 346 23.45 -9.73 -27.43
N VAL A 347 22.71 -9.73 -28.54
CA VAL A 347 23.25 -9.92 -29.89
C VAL A 347 22.76 -8.76 -30.78
N PRO A 348 23.62 -8.22 -31.67
CA PRO A 348 23.23 -7.17 -32.61
C PRO A 348 22.05 -7.59 -33.49
N VAL A 349 20.95 -6.85 -33.35
CA VAL A 349 19.69 -6.98 -34.10
C VAL A 349 19.75 -6.22 -35.42
N LEU A 350 20.39 -5.05 -35.42
CA LEU A 350 20.67 -4.26 -36.62
C LEU A 350 22.18 -4.09 -36.80
N ARG A 351 22.64 -4.07 -38.06
CA ARG A 351 24.05 -3.88 -38.43
C ARG A 351 24.14 -3.09 -39.73
N ASP A 352 24.95 -2.04 -39.74
CA ASP A 352 25.25 -1.15 -40.88
C ASP A 352 24.04 -0.77 -41.73
N ILE A 353 22.98 -0.28 -41.07
CA ILE A 353 21.78 0.20 -41.78
C ILE A 353 22.04 1.61 -42.26
N ARG A 354 21.94 1.82 -43.57
CA ARG A 354 21.97 3.14 -44.22
C ARG A 354 20.76 3.27 -45.12
N LEU A 355 19.93 4.27 -44.84
CA LEU A 355 18.73 4.52 -45.63
C LEU A 355 18.47 6.01 -45.75
N SER A 356 17.83 6.38 -46.87
CA SER A 356 17.31 7.72 -47.11
C SER A 356 15.93 7.60 -47.74
N VAL A 357 14.95 8.27 -47.15
CA VAL A 357 13.57 8.35 -47.65
C VAL A 357 13.27 9.82 -47.93
N PRO A 358 13.03 10.20 -49.19
CA PRO A 358 12.66 11.58 -49.51
C PRO A 358 11.26 11.88 -48.98
N GLU A 359 10.95 13.16 -48.79
CA GLU A 359 9.61 13.62 -48.45
C GLU A 359 8.58 13.12 -49.49
N GLY A 360 7.47 12.57 -49.02
CA GLY A 360 6.45 11.93 -49.86
C GLY A 360 6.84 10.55 -50.42
N GLY A 361 8.06 10.06 -50.14
CA GLY A 361 8.53 8.75 -50.55
C GLY A 361 7.91 7.61 -49.74
N VAL A 362 7.83 6.42 -50.35
CA VAL A 362 7.35 5.19 -49.70
C VAL A 362 8.49 4.19 -49.58
N LEU A 363 8.79 3.75 -48.36
CA LEU A 363 9.80 2.73 -48.08
C LEU A 363 9.12 1.40 -47.70
N GLY A 364 9.33 0.37 -48.53
CA GLY A 364 8.91 -1.00 -48.22
C GLY A 364 10.02 -1.78 -47.49
N LEU A 365 9.74 -2.27 -46.28
CA LEU A 365 10.66 -3.11 -45.51
C LEU A 365 10.21 -4.59 -45.54
N THR A 366 10.97 -5.44 -46.21
CA THR A 366 10.70 -6.88 -46.35
C THR A 366 11.79 -7.73 -45.69
N GLY A 367 11.44 -8.95 -45.26
CA GLY A 367 12.36 -9.91 -44.67
C GLY A 367 11.66 -10.87 -43.69
N PRO A 368 12.34 -11.94 -43.26
CA PRO A 368 11.76 -12.93 -42.34
C PRO A 368 11.45 -12.33 -40.96
N THR A 369 10.60 -13.00 -40.18
CA THR A 369 10.37 -12.64 -38.77
C THR A 369 11.69 -12.63 -38.00
N GLY A 370 11.89 -11.63 -37.14
CA GLY A 370 13.14 -11.47 -36.39
C GLY A 370 14.25 -10.69 -37.11
N SER A 371 14.06 -10.28 -38.37
CA SER A 371 15.08 -9.53 -39.14
C SER A 371 15.33 -8.07 -38.68
N GLY A 372 14.76 -7.63 -37.55
CA GLY A 372 14.97 -6.28 -37.02
C GLY A 372 14.06 -5.17 -37.57
N LYS A 373 13.11 -5.46 -38.47
CA LYS A 373 12.19 -4.44 -39.07
C LYS A 373 11.50 -3.55 -38.03
N THR A 374 10.87 -4.17 -37.03
CA THR A 374 10.17 -3.44 -35.96
C THR A 374 11.14 -2.61 -35.12
N THR A 375 12.36 -3.09 -34.91
CA THR A 375 13.42 -2.38 -34.19
C THR A 375 13.88 -1.14 -34.95
N LEU A 376 14.05 -1.25 -36.28
CA LEU A 376 14.38 -0.10 -37.12
C LEU A 376 13.32 0.99 -37.02
N LEU A 377 12.03 0.63 -37.11
CA LEU A 377 10.93 1.60 -36.97
C LEU A 377 10.93 2.27 -35.59
N ARG A 378 11.21 1.53 -34.52
CA ARG A 378 11.32 2.11 -33.16
C ARG A 378 12.45 3.12 -33.04
N LEU A 379 13.61 2.88 -33.67
CA LEU A 379 14.72 3.84 -33.69
C LEU A 379 14.37 5.09 -34.51
N LEU A 380 13.74 4.92 -35.69
CA LEU A 380 13.31 6.05 -36.53
C LEU A 380 12.27 6.94 -35.82
N MET A 381 11.42 6.37 -34.97
CA MET A 381 10.44 7.10 -34.16
C MET A 381 11.00 7.61 -32.83
N ARG A 382 12.29 7.39 -32.54
CA ARG A 382 12.93 7.69 -31.25
C ARG A 382 12.18 7.09 -30.05
N LEU A 383 11.65 5.87 -30.22
CA LEU A 383 11.14 5.03 -29.12
C LEU A 383 12.27 4.23 -28.46
N GLU A 384 13.39 4.12 -29.16
CA GLU A 384 14.66 3.53 -28.76
C GLU A 384 15.78 4.47 -29.23
N GLU A 385 16.92 4.50 -28.54
CA GLU A 385 18.12 5.22 -28.98
C GLU A 385 19.28 4.23 -29.10
N ALA A 386 20.11 4.40 -30.13
CA ALA A 386 21.25 3.53 -30.42
C ALA A 386 22.55 4.32 -30.33
N ALA A 387 23.55 3.81 -29.62
CA ALA A 387 24.84 4.48 -29.50
C ALA A 387 25.51 4.62 -30.87
N GLY A 388 25.86 5.85 -31.26
CA GLY A 388 26.49 6.16 -32.54
C GLY A 388 25.57 6.08 -33.76
N ALA A 389 24.26 5.91 -33.57
CA ALA A 389 23.31 6.08 -34.66
C ALA A 389 23.08 7.57 -34.96
N GLU A 390 23.10 7.90 -36.24
CA GLU A 390 22.76 9.24 -36.73
C GLU A 390 21.46 9.14 -37.51
N ILE A 391 20.36 9.57 -36.90
CA ILE A 391 19.04 9.60 -37.53
C ILE A 391 18.58 11.04 -37.60
N ARG A 392 18.19 11.49 -38.80
CA ARG A 392 17.76 12.85 -39.10
C ARG A 392 16.38 12.86 -39.74
N VAL A 393 15.58 13.84 -39.36
CA VAL A 393 14.30 14.18 -39.98
C VAL A 393 14.35 15.66 -40.36
N GLY A 394 14.04 15.99 -41.62
CA GLY A 394 14.09 17.38 -42.10
C GLY A 394 15.51 17.98 -42.03
N GLY A 395 16.53 17.15 -42.23
CA GLY A 395 17.95 17.53 -42.10
C GLY A 395 18.49 17.69 -40.67
N HIS A 396 17.66 17.60 -39.63
CA HIS A 396 18.07 17.75 -38.23
C HIS A 396 18.07 16.41 -37.47
N PRO A 397 19.01 16.18 -36.53
CA PRO A 397 19.01 15.00 -35.68
C PRO A 397 17.72 14.84 -34.88
N LEU A 398 17.29 13.60 -34.62
CA LEU A 398 16.08 13.32 -33.83
C LEU A 398 16.15 13.93 -32.41
N GLU A 399 17.34 14.05 -31.84
CA GLU A 399 17.61 14.62 -30.52
C GLU A 399 17.40 16.13 -30.45
N ALA A 400 17.44 16.83 -31.60
CA ALA A 400 17.26 18.27 -31.65
C ALA A 400 15.78 18.70 -31.47
N TYR A 401 14.84 17.77 -31.69
CA TYR A 401 13.41 18.00 -31.55
C TYR A 401 12.93 17.69 -30.13
N ARG A 402 11.99 18.51 -29.64
CA ARG A 402 11.16 18.14 -28.48
C ARG A 402 10.44 16.85 -28.80
N LEU A 403 10.36 15.91 -27.84
CA LEU A 403 9.72 14.62 -28.06
C LEU A 403 8.26 14.76 -28.51
N GLU A 404 7.54 15.73 -27.94
CA GLU A 404 6.16 16.05 -28.33
C GLU A 404 6.06 16.43 -29.81
N ALA A 405 6.94 17.32 -30.28
CA ALA A 405 6.98 17.78 -31.67
C ALA A 405 7.29 16.64 -32.65
N LEU A 406 8.29 15.83 -32.32
CA LEU A 406 8.68 14.68 -33.14
C LEU A 406 7.54 13.66 -33.23
N ARG A 407 6.90 13.34 -32.10
CA ARG A 407 5.81 12.35 -32.05
C ARG A 407 4.52 12.86 -32.71
N ALA A 408 4.24 14.16 -32.66
CA ALA A 408 3.10 14.75 -33.35
C ALA A 408 3.24 14.65 -34.89
N ALA A 409 4.46 14.62 -35.42
CA ALA A 409 4.74 14.46 -36.84
C ALA A 409 4.70 13.00 -37.34
N ILE A 410 4.52 12.03 -36.43
CA ILE A 410 4.59 10.59 -36.75
C ILE A 410 3.26 9.91 -36.41
N ALA A 411 2.65 9.27 -37.39
CA ALA A 411 1.55 8.34 -37.15
C ALA A 411 2.08 6.89 -37.06
N TRP A 412 1.72 6.18 -36.00
CA TRP A 412 2.13 4.80 -35.77
C TRP A 412 0.92 3.86 -35.74
N VAL A 413 0.93 2.86 -36.62
CA VAL A 413 -0.07 1.78 -36.63
C VAL A 413 0.67 0.47 -36.32
N PRO A 414 0.63 -0.02 -35.06
CA PRO A 414 1.31 -1.25 -34.69
C PRO A 414 0.66 -2.47 -35.33
N GLN A 415 1.44 -3.55 -35.44
CA GLN A 415 0.94 -4.85 -35.89
C GLN A 415 -0.20 -5.39 -35.00
N GLU A 416 -0.09 -5.15 -33.69
CA GLU A 416 -1.14 -5.47 -32.70
C GLU A 416 -1.68 -4.15 -32.15
N PRO A 417 -2.86 -3.70 -32.60
CA PRO A 417 -3.48 -2.47 -32.09
C PRO A 417 -3.94 -2.66 -30.64
N PHE A 418 -3.79 -1.60 -29.85
CA PHE A 418 -4.33 -1.54 -28.50
C PHE A 418 -5.56 -0.64 -28.48
N LEU A 419 -6.66 -1.13 -27.91
CA LEU A 419 -7.89 -0.36 -27.70
C LEU A 419 -8.12 -0.18 -26.20
N PHE A 420 -8.45 1.05 -25.81
CA PHE A 420 -8.87 1.33 -24.45
C PHE A 420 -10.31 0.85 -24.24
N SER A 421 -10.62 0.46 -23.00
CA SER A 421 -11.98 0.10 -22.56
C SER A 421 -12.87 1.35 -22.51
N ALA A 422 -13.24 1.83 -23.69
CA ALA A 422 -13.97 3.05 -23.97
C ALA A 422 -14.79 2.86 -25.25
N SER A 423 -15.63 3.82 -25.60
CA SER A 423 -16.36 3.80 -26.88
C SER A 423 -15.40 3.87 -28.07
N VAL A 424 -15.89 3.47 -29.26
CA VAL A 424 -15.16 3.64 -30.52
C VAL A 424 -14.80 5.11 -30.72
N ARG A 425 -15.75 6.01 -30.45
CA ARG A 425 -15.55 7.47 -30.52
C ARG A 425 -14.39 7.94 -29.64
N GLU A 426 -14.33 7.50 -28.37
CA GLU A 426 -13.27 7.91 -27.44
C GLU A 426 -11.90 7.38 -27.86
N ASN A 427 -11.82 6.17 -28.43
CA ASN A 427 -10.57 5.64 -28.97
C ASN A 427 -10.09 6.45 -30.19
N LEU A 428 -11.00 6.86 -31.10
CA LEU A 428 -10.66 7.67 -32.26
C LEU A 428 -10.21 9.09 -31.89
N LEU A 429 -10.81 9.67 -30.84
CA LEU A 429 -10.47 11.00 -30.34
C LEU A 429 -9.16 11.07 -29.56
N LEU A 430 -8.54 9.92 -29.23
CA LEU A 430 -7.28 9.89 -28.49
C LEU A 430 -6.17 10.69 -29.19
N ALA A 431 -6.11 10.64 -30.51
CA ALA A 431 -5.10 11.35 -31.30
C ALA A 431 -5.45 12.84 -31.53
N ARG A 432 -6.73 13.18 -31.59
CA ARG A 432 -7.22 14.56 -31.78
C ARG A 432 -8.52 14.77 -30.98
N PRO A 433 -8.42 15.17 -29.70
CA PRO A 433 -9.56 15.26 -28.79
C PRO A 433 -10.66 16.22 -29.27
N ASP A 434 -10.27 17.25 -30.03
CA ASP A 434 -11.17 18.30 -30.52
C ASP A 434 -11.77 17.99 -31.90
N ALA A 435 -11.57 16.78 -32.45
CA ALA A 435 -12.13 16.42 -33.76
C ALA A 435 -13.66 16.42 -33.74
N SER A 436 -14.26 17.03 -34.76
CA SER A 436 -15.72 17.09 -34.89
C SER A 436 -16.28 15.72 -35.26
N ARG A 437 -17.59 15.53 -35.07
CA ARG A 437 -18.27 14.31 -35.53
C ARG A 437 -18.07 14.09 -37.04
N ALA A 438 -18.12 15.16 -37.84
CA ALA A 438 -17.92 15.08 -39.28
C ALA A 438 -16.49 14.61 -39.62
N ASP A 439 -15.47 15.07 -38.89
CA ASP A 439 -14.09 14.61 -39.08
C ASP A 439 -13.95 13.11 -38.79
N ILE A 440 -14.59 12.62 -37.72
CA ILE A 440 -14.60 11.20 -37.36
C ILE A 440 -15.30 10.36 -38.44
N GLU A 441 -16.45 10.81 -38.93
CA GLU A 441 -17.19 10.11 -39.99
C GLU A 441 -16.39 10.08 -41.30
N ALA A 442 -15.74 11.19 -41.67
CA ALA A 442 -14.87 11.25 -42.84
C ALA A 442 -13.68 10.29 -42.70
N ALA A 443 -12.98 10.29 -41.56
CA ALA A 443 -11.84 9.41 -41.31
C ALA A 443 -12.24 7.92 -41.31
N THR A 444 -13.36 7.56 -40.67
CA THR A 444 -13.85 6.17 -40.62
C THR A 444 -14.32 5.66 -41.98
N ARG A 445 -14.85 6.54 -42.84
CA ARG A 445 -15.17 6.19 -44.24
C ARG A 445 -13.92 5.98 -45.09
N LEU A 446 -12.92 6.85 -44.95
CA LEU A 446 -11.62 6.69 -45.63
C LEU A 446 -10.91 5.40 -45.20
N ALA A 447 -11.04 5.01 -43.94
CA ALA A 447 -10.52 3.76 -43.41
C ALA A 447 -11.42 2.53 -43.69
N ALA A 448 -12.56 2.72 -44.35
CA ALA A 448 -13.54 1.68 -44.68
C ALA A 448 -14.09 0.89 -43.46
N ILE A 449 -14.23 1.54 -42.30
CA ILE A 449 -14.78 0.94 -41.06
C ILE A 449 -16.10 1.57 -40.60
N HIS A 450 -16.60 2.60 -41.30
CA HIS A 450 -17.78 3.35 -40.88
C HIS A 450 -19.03 2.48 -40.75
N GLU A 451 -19.29 1.60 -41.73
CA GLU A 451 -20.46 0.72 -41.72
C GLU A 451 -20.37 -0.33 -40.61
N ASP A 452 -19.17 -0.86 -40.34
CA ASP A 452 -18.94 -1.81 -39.23
C ASP A 452 -19.23 -1.17 -37.87
N ILE A 453 -18.85 0.11 -37.73
CA ILE A 453 -19.14 0.89 -36.52
C ILE A 453 -20.66 1.03 -36.35
N LEU A 454 -21.37 1.45 -37.41
CA LEU A 454 -22.84 1.61 -37.36
C LEU A 454 -23.59 0.29 -37.10
N ALA A 455 -23.00 -0.84 -37.46
CA ALA A 455 -23.58 -2.17 -37.19
C ALA A 455 -23.50 -2.56 -35.70
N PHE A 456 -22.69 -1.89 -34.87
CA PHE A 456 -22.68 -2.14 -33.44
C PHE A 456 -23.99 -1.68 -32.77
N PRO A 457 -24.40 -2.32 -31.66
CA PRO A 457 -25.66 -2.00 -30.97
C PRO A 457 -25.83 -0.53 -30.53
N LYS A 458 -24.76 0.26 -30.48
CA LYS A 458 -24.76 1.66 -30.04
C LYS A 458 -24.21 2.64 -31.08
N GLY A 459 -23.81 2.17 -32.27
CA GLY A 459 -23.09 2.98 -33.27
C GLY A 459 -21.72 3.40 -32.77
#